data_AF-A0AA86WTV4-F1
#
_entry.id   AF-A0AA86WTV4-F1
#
_cell.length_a   1.000
_cell.length_b   1.000
_cell.length_c   1.000
_cell.angle_alpha   90.00
_cell.angle_beta   90.00
_cell.angle_gamma   90.00
#
_symmetry.space_group_name_H-M   'P 1'
#
loop_
_entity.id
_entity.type
_entity.pdbx_description
1 polymer ?
#
loop_
_entity_poly.entity_id
_entity_poly.type
_entity_poly.pdbx_seq_one_letter_code
_entity_poly.pdbx_strand_id
1 'polypeptide(L)'
;MLSPLSHYPRYIILLLMGLSSSSAYASNELIQNRLEKIFSVSIALTDSDAISIGFVDFDPNSFINLNDSGFGSDKTIDTRSQVSVGSIPYSSVIKTDDPDFELIWSVRGSYALSEQDIEISSDVTPDRRVNPNEDSVLGLYGFFGGQNHLNQHWSIAYGLGTHLLYYRNKYEYNNSYSQAFQFQLDGYALNTSAWALVAEPSVKLQYLQPKEWGSWNVSSRVRYFYGTGWGEANDGDIGNPEGMRFINELEFRQNVALDAWSLNNPQIHYNLTRIDVAGDLTAPLDTHYYYEFGAGLVFDVPYDSYFFDNFGIGINFNYGSSLSGGSLLFLLNN
;
A
#
# COMPACT_ATOMS: atom_id res chain seq x y z
N MET A 1 -1.12 20.03 -83.08
CA MET A 1 -0.17 20.65 -82.13
C MET A 1 -0.63 20.29 -80.73
N LEU A 2 0.23 19.56 -79.99
CA LEU A 2 0.32 19.33 -78.53
C LEU A 2 -0.96 19.32 -77.66
N SER A 3 -1.22 18.17 -77.02
CA SER A 3 -2.00 17.98 -75.77
C SER A 3 -1.13 18.26 -74.52
N PRO A 4 -1.54 18.05 -73.23
CA PRO A 4 -2.85 17.59 -72.68
C PRO A 4 -3.29 18.14 -71.27
N LEU A 5 -4.43 17.61 -70.75
CA LEU A 5 -4.77 17.19 -69.35
C LEU A 5 -4.87 18.27 -68.22
N SER A 6 -5.71 18.24 -67.17
CA SER A 6 -6.48 17.22 -66.39
C SER A 6 -7.63 17.92 -65.59
N HIS A 7 -8.84 17.37 -65.41
CA HIS A 7 -9.40 16.49 -64.33
C HIS A 7 -9.20 16.87 -62.83
N TYR A 8 -10.30 17.33 -62.19
CA TYR A 8 -10.89 17.09 -60.81
C TYR A 8 -10.01 17.12 -59.51
N PRO A 9 -10.52 17.09 -58.24
CA PRO A 9 -11.86 17.35 -57.65
C PRO A 9 -11.88 18.17 -56.32
N ARG A 10 -13.10 18.35 -55.76
CA ARG A 10 -13.44 18.67 -54.34
C ARG A 10 -12.95 17.59 -53.36
N TYR A 11 -12.90 17.97 -52.07
CA TYR A 11 -12.79 17.18 -50.82
C TYR A 11 -11.39 16.91 -50.26
N ILE A 12 -10.84 17.85 -49.47
CA ILE A 12 -9.91 17.56 -48.36
C ILE A 12 -10.10 18.63 -47.27
N ILE A 13 -11.00 18.43 -46.30
CA ILE A 13 -10.87 18.94 -44.91
C ILE A 13 -11.68 18.01 -44.00
N LEU A 14 -11.10 16.89 -43.57
CA LEU A 14 -11.52 16.12 -42.39
C LEU A 14 -10.47 15.02 -42.12
N LEU A 15 -9.26 15.41 -41.73
CA LEU A 15 -8.25 14.45 -41.24
C LEU A 15 -7.24 15.05 -40.24
N LEU A 16 -7.56 16.18 -39.61
CA LEU A 16 -6.69 16.82 -38.61
C LEU A 16 -7.27 16.86 -37.18
N MET A 17 -8.51 16.43 -36.96
CA MET A 17 -9.08 16.33 -35.61
C MET A 17 -8.81 14.98 -34.91
N GLY A 18 -8.34 13.95 -35.63
CA GLY A 18 -8.10 12.62 -35.05
C GLY A 18 -6.76 12.45 -34.33
N LEU A 19 -5.76 13.28 -34.63
CA LEU A 19 -4.41 13.13 -34.05
C LEU A 19 -4.30 13.76 -32.65
N SER A 20 -5.01 14.87 -32.40
CA SER A 20 -5.05 15.52 -31.08
C SER A 20 -5.86 14.72 -30.06
N SER A 21 -6.92 14.05 -30.51
CA SER A 21 -7.75 13.20 -29.65
C SER A 21 -6.95 11.98 -29.18
N SER A 22 -6.24 11.27 -30.07
CA SER A 22 -5.48 10.08 -29.68
C SER A 22 -4.38 10.37 -28.65
N SER A 23 -3.71 11.53 -28.72
CA SER A 23 -2.73 11.93 -27.71
C SER A 23 -3.36 12.27 -26.37
N ALA A 24 -4.54 12.90 -26.35
CA ALA A 24 -5.27 13.23 -25.12
C ALA A 24 -5.87 11.98 -24.45
N TYR A 25 -6.36 11.02 -25.25
CA TYR A 25 -6.81 9.72 -24.74
C TYR A 25 -5.66 8.91 -24.14
N ALA A 26 -4.50 8.87 -24.81
CA ALA A 26 -3.33 8.17 -24.29
C ALA A 26 -2.78 8.84 -23.01
N SER A 27 -2.83 10.17 -22.90
CA SER A 27 -2.43 10.86 -21.66
C SER A 27 -3.42 10.61 -20.52
N ASN A 28 -4.73 10.56 -20.81
CA ASN A 28 -5.75 10.21 -19.81
C ASN A 28 -5.51 8.80 -19.23
N GLU A 29 -5.26 7.81 -20.08
CA GLU A 29 -5.01 6.43 -19.63
C GLU A 29 -3.74 6.33 -18.77
N LEU A 30 -2.69 7.09 -19.09
CA LEU A 30 -1.47 7.11 -18.28
C LEU A 30 -1.71 7.70 -16.89
N ILE A 31 -2.53 8.76 -16.78
CA ILE A 31 -2.86 9.37 -15.49
C ILE A 31 -3.77 8.46 -14.67
N GLN A 32 -4.79 7.86 -15.30
CA GLN A 32 -5.64 6.82 -14.68
C GLN A 32 -4.80 5.71 -14.08
N ASN A 33 -3.94 5.11 -14.91
CA ASN A 33 -3.11 3.99 -14.51
C ASN A 33 -2.15 4.38 -13.36
N ARG A 34 -1.61 5.61 -13.37
CA ARG A 34 -0.83 6.13 -12.24
C ARG A 34 -1.66 6.21 -10.96
N LEU A 35 -2.88 6.76 -11.02
CA LEU A 35 -3.74 6.91 -9.84
C LEU A 35 -4.23 5.56 -9.30
N GLU A 36 -4.63 4.63 -10.18
CA GLU A 36 -4.98 3.24 -9.84
C GLU A 36 -3.87 2.55 -9.06
N LYS A 37 -2.62 2.69 -9.54
CA LYS A 37 -1.42 2.20 -8.87
C LYS A 37 -1.17 2.85 -7.52
N ILE A 38 -1.29 4.19 -7.42
CA ILE A 38 -1.09 4.94 -6.17
C ILE A 38 -2.10 4.48 -5.11
N PHE A 39 -3.39 4.37 -5.46
CA PHE A 39 -4.41 3.89 -4.53
C PHE A 39 -4.15 2.44 -4.12
N SER A 40 -3.84 1.57 -5.08
CA SER A 40 -3.60 0.15 -4.84
C SER A 40 -2.39 -0.09 -3.93
N VAL A 41 -1.25 0.54 -4.21
CA VAL A 41 -0.06 0.41 -3.37
C VAL A 41 -0.28 1.02 -1.98
N SER A 42 -1.06 2.11 -1.87
CA SER A 42 -1.42 2.71 -0.57
C SER A 42 -2.26 1.76 0.29
N ILE A 43 -3.19 1.01 -0.32
CA ILE A 43 -3.93 -0.05 0.38
C ILE A 43 -2.95 -1.09 0.93
N ALA A 44 -2.03 -1.59 0.11
CA ALA A 44 -1.08 -2.62 0.53
C ALA A 44 -0.12 -2.13 1.64
N LEU A 45 0.42 -0.92 1.49
CA LEU A 45 1.37 -0.31 2.43
C LEU A 45 0.76 -0.02 3.79
N THR A 46 -0.52 0.36 3.81
CA THR A 46 -1.23 0.71 5.05
C THR A 46 -1.99 -0.47 5.65
N ASP A 47 -1.91 -1.65 5.04
CA ASP A 47 -2.56 -2.86 5.52
C ASP A 47 -1.73 -3.58 6.58
N SER A 48 -1.56 -2.90 7.71
CA SER A 48 -1.02 -3.51 8.92
C SER A 48 -2.15 -3.79 9.92
N ASP A 49 -2.04 -4.93 10.60
CA ASP A 49 -2.85 -5.30 11.77
C ASP A 49 -2.23 -4.69 13.07
N ALA A 50 -1.14 -3.92 12.97
CA ALA A 50 -0.47 -3.21 14.08
C ALA A 50 -0.34 -1.69 13.80
N ILE A 51 -0.08 -0.90 14.85
CA ILE A 51 0.24 0.52 14.68
C ILE A 51 1.61 0.66 14.03
N SER A 52 1.61 1.16 12.79
CA SER A 52 2.83 1.54 12.08
C SER A 52 2.97 3.06 12.10
N ILE A 53 4.09 3.56 12.62
CA ILE A 53 4.44 4.99 12.58
C ILE A 53 5.80 5.11 11.91
N GLY A 54 5.76 5.34 10.60
CA GLY A 54 6.95 5.55 9.80
C GLY A 54 7.84 4.31 9.65
N PHE A 55 8.65 4.33 8.61
CA PHE A 55 9.80 3.44 8.53
C PHE A 55 10.94 4.13 9.27
N VAL A 56 11.42 3.55 10.37
CA VAL A 56 12.81 3.85 10.77
C VAL A 56 13.67 3.01 9.83
N ASP A 57 14.03 3.58 8.69
CA ASP A 57 14.79 2.91 7.65
C ASP A 57 16.18 2.60 8.16
N PHE A 58 16.50 1.32 8.23
CA PHE A 58 17.85 0.86 8.47
C PHE A 58 18.19 -0.16 7.38
N ASP A 59 19.37 -0.04 6.79
CA ASP A 59 19.85 -0.97 5.77
C ASP A 59 20.26 -2.29 6.43
N PRO A 60 19.52 -3.41 6.24
CA PRO A 60 19.88 -4.68 6.84
C PRO A 60 21.25 -5.20 6.39
N ASN A 61 21.73 -4.82 5.20
CA ASN A 61 23.06 -5.20 4.72
C ASN A 61 24.16 -4.60 5.62
N SER A 62 23.97 -3.37 6.12
CA SER A 62 24.91 -2.72 7.04
C SER A 62 25.04 -3.43 8.40
N PHE A 63 24.01 -4.17 8.83
CA PHE A 63 24.02 -4.90 10.11
C PHE A 63 24.44 -6.37 9.96
N ILE A 64 24.11 -7.02 8.84
CA ILE A 64 24.22 -8.48 8.70
C ILE A 64 25.30 -8.89 7.67
N ASN A 65 25.94 -7.95 6.97
CA ASN A 65 27.05 -8.21 6.02
C ASN A 65 26.71 -9.28 4.95
N LEU A 66 25.45 -9.34 4.51
CA LEU A 66 24.97 -10.38 3.60
C LEU A 66 25.28 -10.10 2.12
N ASN A 67 25.61 -8.84 1.75
CA ASN A 67 25.90 -8.42 0.36
C ASN A 67 24.89 -8.97 -0.67
N ASP A 68 23.60 -9.03 -0.31
CA ASP A 68 22.54 -9.58 -1.15
C ASP A 68 21.52 -8.49 -1.48
N SER A 69 21.28 -8.27 -2.77
CA SER A 69 20.40 -7.23 -3.28
C SER A 69 18.93 -7.41 -2.92
N GLY A 70 18.51 -8.61 -2.51
CA GLY A 70 17.15 -8.89 -2.08
C GLY A 70 16.80 -8.33 -0.70
N PHE A 71 17.80 -8.05 0.15
CA PHE A 71 17.61 -7.39 1.46
C PHE A 71 17.63 -5.85 1.38
N GLY A 72 17.93 -5.31 0.21
CA GLY A 72 18.08 -3.88 -0.03
C GLY A 72 19.20 -3.60 -1.03
N SER A 73 19.02 -2.55 -1.81
CA SER A 73 20.04 -1.95 -2.67
C SER A 73 19.99 -0.43 -2.49
N ASP A 74 21.01 0.31 -2.94
CA ASP A 74 21.00 1.78 -2.90
C ASP A 74 19.70 2.34 -3.50
N LYS A 75 19.23 1.76 -4.61
CA LYS A 75 17.96 2.12 -5.28
C LYS A 75 16.73 1.87 -4.39
N THR A 76 16.71 0.77 -3.65
CA THR A 76 15.59 0.40 -2.76
C THR A 76 15.58 1.28 -1.51
N ILE A 77 16.76 1.60 -0.98
CA ILE A 77 16.94 2.52 0.14
C ILE A 77 16.47 3.92 -0.26
N ASP A 78 16.87 4.41 -1.43
CA ASP A 78 16.39 5.71 -1.95
C ASP A 78 14.87 5.71 -2.11
N THR A 79 14.29 4.66 -2.71
CA THR A 79 12.84 4.54 -2.91
C THR A 79 12.08 4.53 -1.57
N ARG A 80 12.61 3.85 -0.55
CA ARG A 80 12.00 3.80 0.79
C ARG A 80 12.14 5.11 1.56
N SER A 81 13.29 5.77 1.46
CA SER A 81 13.52 7.07 2.09
C SER A 81 12.53 8.15 1.61
N GLN A 82 12.00 7.95 0.40
CA GLN A 82 11.01 8.80 -0.24
C GLN A 82 9.57 8.47 0.17
N VAL A 83 9.31 7.36 0.87
CA VAL A 83 7.96 6.88 1.20
C VAL A 83 7.76 6.81 2.71
N SER A 84 6.80 7.57 3.22
CA SER A 84 6.40 7.55 4.62
C SER A 84 4.97 7.02 4.78
N VAL A 85 4.79 6.03 5.62
CA VAL A 85 3.49 5.38 5.84
C VAL A 85 3.17 5.34 7.33
N GLY A 86 1.90 5.53 7.67
CA GLY A 86 1.42 5.23 9.00
C GLY A 86 -0.03 4.77 9.02
N SER A 87 -0.36 3.95 10.02
CA SER A 87 -1.71 3.44 10.20
C SER A 87 -2.05 3.22 11.66
N ILE A 88 -3.31 3.44 11.99
CA ILE A 88 -3.88 3.26 13.32
C ILE A 88 -5.09 2.32 13.17
N PRO A 89 -4.89 1.00 13.34
CA PRO A 89 -5.98 0.04 13.34
C PRO A 89 -6.66 -0.03 14.72
N TYR A 90 -7.95 -0.36 14.70
CA TYR A 90 -8.73 -0.85 15.83
C TYR A 90 -9.55 -2.04 15.35
N SER A 91 -9.48 -3.16 16.05
CA SER A 91 -10.32 -4.33 15.77
C SER A 91 -10.97 -4.85 17.04
N SER A 92 -12.13 -5.45 16.91
CA SER A 92 -12.81 -6.11 18.01
C SER A 92 -13.70 -7.25 17.51
N VAL A 93 -14.03 -8.15 18.42
CA VAL A 93 -14.84 -9.33 18.18
C VAL A 93 -16.11 -9.24 19.02
N ILE A 94 -17.26 -9.47 18.37
CA ILE A 94 -18.56 -9.56 19.03
C ILE A 94 -18.91 -11.04 19.13
N LYS A 95 -18.92 -11.56 20.35
CA LYS A 95 -19.35 -12.93 20.65
C LYS A 95 -20.84 -13.06 20.36
N THR A 96 -21.23 -14.13 19.69
CA THR A 96 -22.64 -14.44 19.42
C THR A 96 -23.16 -15.50 20.39
N ASP A 97 -24.45 -15.82 20.31
CA ASP A 97 -25.04 -16.92 21.10
C ASP A 97 -24.49 -18.30 20.67
N ASP A 98 -23.97 -18.39 19.45
CA ASP A 98 -23.27 -19.58 18.95
C ASP A 98 -21.78 -19.49 19.33
N PRO A 99 -21.27 -20.40 20.18
CA PRO A 99 -19.87 -20.38 20.61
C PRO A 99 -18.89 -20.66 19.47
N ASP A 100 -19.34 -21.27 18.38
CA ASP A 100 -18.50 -21.57 17.22
C ASP A 100 -18.52 -20.42 16.20
N PHE A 101 -19.28 -19.34 16.45
CA PHE A 101 -19.39 -18.20 15.55
C PHE A 101 -19.21 -16.86 16.25
N GLU A 102 -18.31 -16.04 15.71
CA GLU A 102 -18.01 -14.70 16.19
C GLU A 102 -18.12 -13.69 15.05
N LEU A 103 -18.56 -12.47 15.35
CA LEU A 103 -18.53 -11.37 14.39
C LEU A 103 -17.24 -10.56 14.59
N ILE A 104 -16.56 -10.23 13.49
CA ILE A 104 -15.34 -9.43 13.51
C ILE A 104 -15.64 -8.08 12.87
N TRP A 105 -15.19 -7.00 13.50
CA TRP A 105 -15.18 -5.70 12.88
C TRP A 105 -13.86 -4.98 13.14
N SER A 106 -13.45 -4.17 12.18
CA SER A 106 -12.23 -3.37 12.27
C SER A 106 -12.41 -2.02 11.62
N VAL A 107 -11.72 -1.02 12.13
CA VAL A 107 -11.58 0.30 11.50
C VAL A 107 -10.12 0.69 11.49
N ARG A 108 -9.68 1.41 10.46
CA ARG A 108 -8.29 1.88 10.37
C ARG A 108 -8.21 3.23 9.69
N GLY A 109 -7.56 4.18 10.34
CA GLY A 109 -7.11 5.41 9.70
C GLY A 109 -5.68 5.25 9.22
N SER A 110 -5.35 5.75 8.04
CA SER A 110 -4.01 5.64 7.48
C SER A 110 -3.58 6.86 6.67
N TYR A 111 -2.26 6.99 6.51
CA TYR A 111 -1.65 7.93 5.57
C TYR A 111 -0.48 7.26 4.85
N ALA A 112 -0.28 7.63 3.59
CA ALA A 112 0.90 7.32 2.80
C ALA A 112 1.37 8.61 2.11
N LEU A 113 2.67 8.85 2.14
CA LEU A 113 3.34 10.02 1.57
C LEU A 113 4.50 9.54 0.70
N SER A 114 4.64 10.09 -0.50
CA SER A 114 5.80 9.90 -1.36
C SER A 114 6.36 11.25 -1.79
N GLU A 115 7.62 11.51 -1.48
CA GLU A 115 8.35 12.74 -1.83
C GLU A 115 9.44 12.41 -2.85
N GLN A 116 9.41 13.04 -4.02
CA GLN A 116 10.34 12.77 -5.12
C GLN A 116 10.84 14.08 -5.72
N ASP A 117 12.15 14.18 -5.94
CA ASP A 117 12.75 15.29 -6.68
C ASP A 117 12.88 14.93 -8.16
N ILE A 118 12.10 15.60 -9.02
CA ILE A 118 12.08 15.31 -10.46
C ILE A 118 13.01 16.28 -11.21
N GLU A 119 14.11 15.76 -11.75
CA GLU A 119 14.96 16.50 -12.67
C GLU A 119 14.41 16.39 -14.10
N ILE A 120 13.84 17.49 -14.60
CA ILE A 120 13.42 17.61 -16.00
C ILE A 120 14.32 18.65 -16.66
N SER A 121 15.07 18.24 -17.68
CA SER A 121 15.91 19.14 -18.47
C SER A 121 15.64 18.97 -19.97
N SER A 122 15.98 20.00 -20.74
CA SER A 122 15.99 19.96 -22.20
C SER A 122 17.37 20.38 -22.69
N ASP A 123 17.81 19.89 -23.85
CA ASP A 123 19.08 20.30 -24.47
C ASP A 123 19.15 21.82 -24.74
N VAL A 124 18.00 22.51 -24.69
CA VAL A 124 17.84 23.94 -25.02
C VAL A 124 17.87 24.83 -23.77
N THR A 125 17.61 24.31 -22.58
CA THR A 125 17.59 25.07 -21.32
C THR A 125 18.56 24.45 -20.29
N PRO A 126 19.67 25.12 -19.94
CA PRO A 126 20.66 24.60 -18.99
C PRO A 126 20.21 24.63 -17.52
N ASP A 127 18.96 25.00 -17.24
CA ASP A 127 18.40 25.09 -15.90
C ASP A 127 17.98 23.69 -15.40
N ARG A 128 18.85 23.06 -14.61
CA ARG A 128 18.69 21.70 -14.05
C ARG A 128 18.14 21.69 -12.62
N ARG A 129 17.39 22.72 -12.22
CA ARG A 129 16.76 22.72 -10.90
C ARG A 129 15.77 21.56 -10.80
N VAL A 130 15.84 20.85 -9.68
CA VAL A 130 14.92 19.77 -9.31
C VAL A 130 13.53 20.33 -9.02
N ASN A 131 12.50 19.58 -9.40
CA ASN A 131 11.11 19.91 -9.18
C ASN A 131 10.55 18.95 -8.11
N PRO A 132 10.40 19.40 -6.86
CA PRO A 132 9.76 18.62 -5.81
C PRO A 132 8.36 18.16 -6.22
N ASN A 133 8.07 16.88 -5.99
CA ASN A 133 6.78 16.24 -6.16
C ASN A 133 6.38 15.51 -4.88
N GLU A 134 5.23 15.84 -4.33
CA GLU A 134 4.66 15.24 -3.13
C GLU A 134 3.34 14.57 -3.49
N ASP A 135 3.27 13.26 -3.35
CA ASP A 135 2.06 12.46 -3.47
C ASP A 135 1.61 12.02 -2.08
N SER A 136 0.39 12.37 -1.68
CA SER A 136 -0.17 11.99 -0.38
C SER A 136 -1.50 11.28 -0.54
N VAL A 137 -1.72 10.22 0.25
CA VAL A 137 -2.97 9.48 0.32
C VAL A 137 -3.39 9.35 1.78
N LEU A 138 -4.59 9.84 2.10
CA LEU A 138 -5.25 9.59 3.38
C LEU A 138 -6.28 8.46 3.19
N GLY A 139 -6.30 7.51 4.11
CA GLY A 139 -7.18 6.36 4.05
C GLY A 139 -8.06 6.21 5.28
N LEU A 140 -9.31 5.82 5.05
CA LEU A 140 -10.19 5.27 6.06
C LEU A 140 -10.66 3.89 5.60
N TYR A 141 -10.44 2.89 6.43
CA TYR A 141 -10.83 1.51 6.19
C TYR A 141 -11.83 1.05 7.25
N GLY A 142 -12.83 0.29 6.81
CA GLY A 142 -13.77 -0.43 7.67
C GLY A 142 -13.93 -1.87 7.20
N PHE A 143 -13.95 -2.80 8.14
CA PHE A 143 -14.17 -4.23 7.89
C PHE A 143 -15.32 -4.73 8.74
N PHE A 144 -16.14 -5.59 8.14
CA PHE A 144 -17.13 -6.38 8.87
C PHE A 144 -17.19 -7.79 8.31
N GLY A 145 -17.23 -8.79 9.20
CA GLY A 145 -17.17 -10.19 8.83
C GLY A 145 -17.59 -11.14 9.94
N GLY A 146 -17.47 -12.42 9.66
CA GLY A 146 -17.70 -13.50 10.61
C GLY A 146 -16.53 -14.46 10.65
N GLN A 147 -16.32 -15.09 11.81
CA GLN A 147 -15.35 -16.15 12.05
C GLN A 147 -16.07 -17.38 12.57
N ASN A 148 -15.86 -18.51 11.90
CA ASN A 148 -16.36 -19.80 12.31
C ASN A 148 -15.21 -20.65 12.86
N HIS A 149 -15.38 -21.19 14.06
CA HIS A 149 -14.50 -22.17 14.66
C HIS A 149 -14.89 -23.57 14.16
N LEU A 150 -14.17 -24.08 13.17
CA LEU A 150 -14.44 -25.39 12.59
C LEU A 150 -14.11 -26.53 13.56
N ASN A 151 -13.13 -26.30 14.44
CA ASN A 151 -12.79 -27.13 15.59
C ASN A 151 -11.84 -26.34 16.52
N GLN A 152 -11.25 -27.02 17.51
CA GLN A 152 -10.33 -26.43 18.49
C GLN A 152 -9.06 -25.79 17.89
N HIS A 153 -8.72 -26.08 16.64
CA HIS A 153 -7.49 -25.60 15.99
C HIS A 153 -7.79 -24.78 14.73
N TRP A 154 -8.80 -25.17 13.96
CA TRP A 154 -9.13 -24.54 12.68
C TRP A 154 -10.23 -23.50 12.82
N SER A 155 -10.02 -22.33 12.23
CA SER A 155 -11.03 -21.31 12.04
C SER A 155 -11.01 -20.76 10.62
N ILE A 156 -12.17 -20.30 10.16
CA ILE A 156 -12.30 -19.58 8.90
C ILE A 156 -12.98 -18.24 9.16
N ALA A 157 -12.34 -17.15 8.75
CA ALA A 157 -12.89 -15.81 8.80
C ALA A 157 -13.18 -15.32 7.38
N TYR A 158 -14.29 -14.62 7.21
CA TYR A 158 -14.66 -14.00 5.93
C TYR A 158 -15.38 -12.69 6.20
N GLY A 159 -15.26 -11.76 5.26
CA GLY A 159 -15.95 -10.48 5.39
C GLY A 159 -15.69 -9.56 4.22
N LEU A 160 -16.18 -8.34 4.38
CA LEU A 160 -16.03 -7.26 3.42
C LEU A 160 -15.36 -6.07 4.09
N GLY A 161 -14.22 -5.69 3.53
CA GLY A 161 -13.56 -4.42 3.79
C GLY A 161 -14.05 -3.34 2.83
N THR A 162 -13.93 -2.08 3.24
CA THR A 162 -14.15 -0.93 2.37
C THR A 162 -13.12 0.14 2.70
N HIS A 163 -12.46 0.67 1.66
CA HIS A 163 -11.51 1.78 1.77
C HIS A 163 -12.11 3.03 1.15
N LEU A 164 -12.06 4.14 1.86
CA LEU A 164 -12.22 5.49 1.31
C LEU A 164 -10.84 6.15 1.32
N LEU A 165 -10.34 6.48 0.15
CA LEU A 165 -9.01 7.04 -0.06
C LEU A 165 -9.12 8.45 -0.63
N TYR A 166 -8.31 9.37 -0.12
CA TYR A 166 -8.16 10.72 -0.65
C TYR A 166 -6.72 10.96 -1.04
N TYR A 167 -6.49 11.16 -2.33
CA TYR A 167 -5.21 11.48 -2.92
C TYR A 167 -5.07 12.99 -3.13
N ARG A 168 -3.86 13.50 -2.88
CA ARG A 168 -3.47 14.87 -3.22
C ARG A 168 -2.03 14.90 -3.72
N ASN A 169 -1.83 15.55 -4.85
CA ASN A 169 -0.52 15.87 -5.41
C ASN A 169 -0.16 17.34 -5.15
N LYS A 170 1.11 17.60 -4.84
CA LYS A 170 1.72 18.92 -4.94
C LYS A 170 3.01 18.84 -5.76
N TYR A 171 3.19 19.74 -6.70
CA TYR A 171 4.35 19.78 -7.59
C TYR A 171 4.85 21.21 -7.75
N GLU A 172 6.15 21.40 -7.55
CA GLU A 172 6.81 22.70 -7.68
C GLU A 172 7.58 22.84 -9.01
N TYR A 173 7.16 23.77 -9.86
CA TYR A 173 7.83 24.06 -11.14
C TYR A 173 9.03 24.98 -10.95
N ASN A 174 10.18 24.40 -10.63
CA ASN A 174 11.39 25.12 -10.27
C ASN A 174 12.31 25.45 -11.44
N ASN A 175 12.01 25.00 -12.67
CA ASN A 175 12.77 25.35 -13.87
C ASN A 175 11.90 25.87 -15.02
N SER A 176 12.48 26.68 -15.91
CA SER A 176 11.74 27.36 -16.97
C SER A 176 11.07 26.40 -17.96
N TYR A 177 11.59 25.18 -18.10
CA TYR A 177 11.01 24.17 -18.99
C TYR A 177 9.72 23.58 -18.40
N SER A 178 9.74 23.17 -17.13
CA SER A 178 8.56 22.65 -16.44
C SER A 178 7.46 23.70 -16.32
N GLN A 179 7.82 24.96 -16.03
CA GLN A 179 6.90 26.10 -15.97
C GLN A 179 6.11 26.31 -17.27
N ALA A 180 6.69 25.97 -18.44
CA ALA A 180 6.01 26.12 -19.72
C ALA A 180 4.79 25.20 -19.88
N PHE A 181 4.72 24.11 -19.10
CA PHE A 181 3.62 23.15 -19.12
C PHE A 181 2.69 23.27 -17.91
N GLN A 182 2.95 24.22 -17.00
CA GLN A 182 2.20 24.37 -15.77
C GLN A 182 0.70 24.52 -16.01
N PHE A 183 0.30 25.37 -16.97
CA PHE A 183 -1.11 25.62 -17.28
C PHE A 183 -1.84 24.38 -17.78
N GLN A 184 -1.14 23.44 -18.43
CA GLN A 184 -1.71 22.21 -18.97
C GLN A 184 -1.74 21.07 -17.96
N LEU A 185 -0.87 21.10 -16.94
CA LEU A 185 -0.71 20.01 -15.99
C LEU A 185 -1.42 20.29 -14.65
N ASP A 186 -1.47 21.56 -14.21
CA ASP A 186 -2.09 21.94 -12.95
C ASP A 186 -3.60 21.65 -12.95
N GLY A 187 -4.07 21.01 -11.88
CA GLY A 187 -5.45 20.57 -11.70
C GLY A 187 -5.80 19.29 -12.48
N TYR A 188 -5.02 18.94 -13.50
CA TYR A 188 -5.27 17.77 -14.35
C TYR A 188 -4.37 16.57 -13.98
N ALA A 189 -3.04 16.70 -14.10
CA ALA A 189 -2.08 15.63 -13.80
C ALA A 189 -1.23 15.92 -12.55
N LEU A 190 -1.01 17.20 -12.26
CA LEU A 190 -0.21 17.71 -11.15
C LEU A 190 -1.02 18.74 -10.36
N ASN A 191 -0.62 19.02 -9.12
CA ASN A 191 -1.30 19.98 -8.24
C ASN A 191 -2.81 19.75 -8.19
N THR A 192 -3.21 18.50 -7.99
CA THR A 192 -4.58 18.02 -8.13
C THR A 192 -4.97 17.06 -7.01
N SER A 193 -6.23 16.66 -6.99
CA SER A 193 -6.81 15.78 -5.98
C SER A 193 -7.71 14.72 -6.60
N ALA A 194 -7.76 13.55 -5.96
CA ALA A 194 -8.63 12.46 -6.36
C ALA A 194 -9.13 11.69 -5.13
N TRP A 195 -10.22 10.97 -5.29
CA TRP A 195 -10.80 10.08 -4.31
C TRP A 195 -10.92 8.68 -4.92
N ALA A 196 -10.92 7.66 -4.07
CA ALA A 196 -11.32 6.31 -4.45
C ALA A 196 -12.16 5.65 -3.35
N LEU A 197 -13.20 4.93 -3.78
CA LEU A 197 -13.97 4.03 -2.93
C LEU A 197 -13.73 2.60 -3.42
N VAL A 198 -13.20 1.75 -2.55
CA VAL A 198 -12.74 0.40 -2.90
C VAL A 198 -13.39 -0.61 -1.98
N ALA A 199 -13.98 -1.67 -2.55
CA ALA A 199 -14.50 -2.80 -1.79
C ALA A 199 -13.46 -3.93 -1.77
N GLU A 200 -13.26 -4.56 -0.62
CA GLU A 200 -12.25 -5.61 -0.40
C GLU A 200 -12.86 -6.86 0.25
N PRO A 201 -13.44 -7.80 -0.51
CA PRO A 201 -13.75 -9.12 0.03
C PRO A 201 -12.49 -9.85 0.52
N SER A 202 -12.60 -10.46 1.69
CA SER A 202 -11.50 -11.19 2.34
C SER A 202 -11.96 -12.53 2.87
N VAL A 203 -11.12 -13.55 2.71
CA VAL A 203 -11.28 -14.88 3.32
C VAL A 203 -9.95 -15.31 3.92
N LYS A 204 -9.95 -15.73 5.19
CA LYS A 204 -8.78 -16.25 5.93
C LYS A 204 -9.12 -17.63 6.47
N LEU A 205 -8.25 -18.59 6.19
CA LEU A 205 -8.21 -19.87 6.88
C LEU A 205 -7.04 -19.86 7.88
N GLN A 206 -7.27 -20.30 9.10
CA GLN A 206 -6.29 -20.26 10.17
C GLN A 206 -6.25 -21.58 10.94
N TYR A 207 -5.04 -22.03 11.27
CA TYR A 207 -4.76 -23.15 12.16
C TYR A 207 -3.92 -22.68 13.34
N LEU A 208 -4.48 -22.74 14.55
CA LEU A 208 -3.81 -22.40 15.79
C LEU A 208 -3.53 -23.67 16.60
N GLN A 209 -2.27 -23.82 17.03
CA GLN A 209 -1.87 -24.90 17.92
C GLN A 209 -1.22 -24.33 19.19
N PRO A 210 -1.93 -24.36 20.32
CA PRO A 210 -1.36 -24.06 21.63
C PRO A 210 -0.29 -25.10 22.00
N LYS A 211 0.74 -24.65 22.72
CA LYS A 211 1.82 -25.45 23.32
C LYS A 211 2.14 -24.92 24.71
N GLU A 212 2.85 -25.70 25.52
CA GLU A 212 3.26 -25.27 26.86
C GLU A 212 4.15 -24.01 26.83
N TRP A 213 4.97 -23.86 25.80
CA TRP A 213 5.85 -22.71 25.60
C TRP A 213 5.17 -21.50 24.92
N GLY A 214 3.89 -21.61 24.55
CA GLY A 214 3.15 -20.54 23.85
C GLY A 214 2.22 -21.10 22.77
N SER A 215 2.41 -20.70 21.51
CA SER A 215 1.61 -21.23 20.39
C SER A 215 2.31 -21.04 19.05
N TRP A 216 1.88 -21.82 18.07
CA TRP A 216 2.17 -21.51 16.67
C TRP A 216 0.88 -21.47 15.86
N ASN A 217 0.89 -20.66 14.82
CA ASN A 217 -0.25 -20.35 13.99
C ASN A 217 0.18 -20.36 12.52
N VAL A 218 -0.63 -20.98 11.67
CA VAL A 218 -0.49 -20.91 10.22
C VAL A 218 -1.77 -20.37 9.63
N SER A 219 -1.67 -19.39 8.74
CA SER A 219 -2.84 -18.87 8.06
C SER A 219 -2.61 -18.61 6.58
N SER A 220 -3.69 -18.73 5.81
CA SER A 220 -3.75 -18.35 4.40
C SER A 220 -4.92 -17.41 4.23
N ARG A 221 -4.68 -16.24 3.64
CA ARG A 221 -5.65 -15.16 3.49
C ARG A 221 -5.64 -14.67 2.05
N VAL A 222 -6.82 -14.61 1.42
CA VAL A 222 -7.03 -13.99 0.12
C VAL A 222 -7.76 -12.68 0.36
N ARG A 223 -7.25 -11.60 -0.22
CA ARG A 223 -7.90 -10.28 -0.30
C ARG A 223 -7.93 -9.85 -1.75
N TYR A 224 -9.12 -9.67 -2.30
CA TYR A 224 -9.31 -9.05 -3.61
C TYR A 224 -9.94 -7.69 -3.38
N PHE A 225 -9.52 -6.67 -4.11
CA PHE A 225 -10.14 -5.37 -4.05
C PHE A 225 -10.38 -4.80 -5.44
N TYR A 226 -11.49 -4.09 -5.56
CA TYR A 226 -11.88 -3.36 -6.76
C TYR A 226 -12.64 -2.11 -6.35
N GLY A 227 -12.37 -1.00 -7.03
CA GLY A 227 -12.95 0.29 -6.67
C GLY A 227 -13.24 1.19 -7.83
N THR A 228 -13.69 2.39 -7.50
CA THR A 228 -13.93 3.48 -8.45
C THR A 228 -13.37 4.77 -7.89
N GLY A 229 -12.69 5.54 -8.74
CA GLY A 229 -12.19 6.85 -8.40
C GLY A 229 -13.00 8.00 -9.00
N TRP A 230 -12.90 9.17 -8.38
CA TRP A 230 -13.47 10.43 -8.87
C TRP A 230 -12.66 11.61 -8.32
N GLY A 231 -12.79 12.82 -8.87
CA GLY A 231 -12.08 13.98 -8.32
C GLY A 231 -11.80 15.07 -9.34
N GLU A 232 -10.81 15.91 -9.03
CA GLU A 232 -10.35 16.98 -9.92
C GLU A 232 -9.34 16.46 -10.95
N ALA A 233 -8.50 15.50 -10.55
CA ALA A 233 -7.49 14.93 -11.41
C ALA A 233 -8.12 14.29 -12.65
N ASN A 234 -7.40 14.37 -13.78
CA ASN A 234 -7.77 13.76 -15.05
C ASN A 234 -9.22 14.03 -15.50
N ASP A 235 -9.71 15.26 -15.27
CA ASP A 235 -11.10 15.66 -15.56
C ASP A 235 -12.16 14.78 -14.88
N GLY A 236 -11.81 14.18 -13.74
CA GLY A 236 -12.65 13.29 -12.95
C GLY A 236 -12.61 11.82 -13.37
N ASP A 237 -11.87 11.46 -14.42
CA ASP A 237 -11.71 10.09 -14.88
C ASP A 237 -10.48 9.44 -14.23
N ILE A 238 -10.64 8.97 -13.00
CA ILE A 238 -9.54 8.50 -12.13
C ILE A 238 -9.19 7.02 -12.36
N GLY A 239 -10.09 6.26 -12.97
CA GLY A 239 -9.97 4.82 -13.14
C GLY A 239 -10.54 4.00 -11.97
N ASN A 240 -10.20 2.71 -11.95
CA ASN A 240 -10.73 1.69 -11.07
C ASN A 240 -9.60 0.87 -10.44
N PRO A 241 -9.13 1.26 -9.24
CA PRO A 241 -8.06 0.52 -8.56
C PRO A 241 -8.44 -0.95 -8.36
N GLU A 242 -7.61 -1.86 -8.84
CA GLU A 242 -7.83 -3.31 -8.76
C GLU A 242 -6.58 -4.05 -8.30
N GLY A 243 -6.75 -4.99 -7.37
CA GLY A 243 -5.65 -5.82 -6.96
C GLY A 243 -6.08 -7.04 -6.16
N MET A 244 -5.13 -7.96 -6.02
CA MET A 244 -5.31 -9.15 -5.21
C MET A 244 -4.03 -9.44 -4.43
N ARG A 245 -4.20 -9.90 -3.19
CA ARG A 245 -3.14 -10.38 -2.33
C ARG A 245 -3.48 -11.76 -1.81
N PHE A 246 -2.54 -12.69 -1.97
CA PHE A 246 -2.58 -13.99 -1.32
C PHE A 246 -1.47 -14.06 -0.29
N ILE A 247 -1.86 -14.11 0.97
CA ILE A 247 -0.98 -13.94 2.13
C ILE A 247 -0.92 -15.28 2.85
N ASN A 248 0.27 -15.84 2.97
CA ASN A 248 0.54 -17.04 3.76
C ASN A 248 1.45 -16.66 4.91
N GLU A 249 1.00 -16.91 6.13
CA GLU A 249 1.66 -16.47 7.35
C GLU A 249 1.92 -17.67 8.27
N LEU A 250 3.13 -17.71 8.81
CA LEU A 250 3.52 -18.56 9.92
C LEU A 250 3.93 -17.68 11.09
N GLU A 251 3.25 -17.84 12.21
CA GLU A 251 3.44 -17.04 13.41
C GLU A 251 3.77 -17.94 14.60
N PHE A 252 4.79 -17.57 15.36
CA PHE A 252 5.16 -18.20 16.63
C PHE A 252 5.04 -17.19 17.76
N ARG A 253 4.29 -17.54 18.80
CA ARG A 253 4.22 -16.76 20.04
C ARG A 253 4.85 -17.57 21.15
N GLN A 254 5.92 -17.05 21.73
CA GLN A 254 6.68 -17.69 22.80
C GLN A 254 6.49 -16.92 24.11
N ASN A 255 6.03 -17.61 25.15
CA ASN A 255 5.96 -17.05 26.49
C ASN A 255 7.38 -16.88 27.05
N VAL A 256 7.67 -15.73 27.63
CA VAL A 256 8.97 -15.44 28.24
C VAL A 256 8.78 -14.99 29.69
N ALA A 257 9.57 -15.55 30.59
CA ALA A 257 9.69 -15.05 31.95
C ALA A 257 10.77 -13.96 31.98
N LEU A 258 10.33 -12.70 32.05
CA LEU A 258 11.22 -11.56 32.30
C LEU A 258 10.93 -11.06 33.73
N ASP A 259 11.80 -11.44 34.67
CA ASP A 259 11.71 -11.01 36.08
C ASP A 259 12.08 -9.53 36.28
N ALA A 260 12.61 -8.89 35.22
CA ALA A 260 12.96 -7.49 35.21
C ALA A 260 11.76 -6.68 34.68
N TRP A 261 11.38 -5.66 35.47
CA TRP A 261 10.23 -4.77 35.22
C TRP A 261 8.89 -5.48 35.46
N SER A 262 7.93 -4.84 36.12
CA SER A 262 6.60 -5.40 36.44
C SER A 262 5.72 -5.59 35.19
N LEU A 263 6.24 -6.30 34.19
CA LEU A 263 5.64 -6.54 32.89
C LEU A 263 4.79 -7.80 33.00
N ASN A 264 3.51 -7.68 32.66
CA ASN A 264 2.56 -8.78 32.70
C ASN A 264 2.68 -9.59 31.40
N ASN A 265 2.83 -10.92 31.54
CA ASN A 265 2.84 -11.92 30.46
C ASN A 265 3.68 -11.54 29.22
N PRO A 266 5.01 -11.37 29.35
CA PRO A 266 5.86 -11.12 28.18
C PRO A 266 5.76 -12.24 27.15
N GLN A 267 5.58 -11.88 25.88
CA GLN A 267 5.62 -12.80 24.75
C GLN A 267 6.51 -12.27 23.64
N ILE A 268 7.34 -13.15 23.07
CA ILE A 268 8.03 -12.85 21.82
C ILE A 268 7.20 -13.43 20.67
N HIS A 269 6.90 -12.58 19.70
CA HIS A 269 6.18 -12.90 18.48
C HIS A 269 7.18 -12.94 17.34
N TYR A 270 7.17 -14.03 16.58
CA TYR A 270 7.91 -14.16 15.33
C TYR A 270 6.91 -14.40 14.21
N ASN A 271 7.02 -13.68 13.11
CA ASN A 271 6.21 -13.91 11.92
C ASN A 271 7.10 -14.13 10.69
N LEU A 272 6.62 -15.00 9.81
CA LEU A 272 7.16 -15.22 8.48
C LEU A 272 5.98 -15.24 7.52
N THR A 273 5.99 -14.30 6.59
CA THR A 273 4.89 -14.10 5.65
C THR A 273 5.40 -14.16 4.23
N ARG A 274 4.68 -14.84 3.36
CA ARG A 274 4.80 -14.73 1.91
C ARG A 274 3.55 -14.05 1.38
N ILE A 275 3.73 -13.03 0.55
CA ILE A 275 2.65 -12.26 -0.04
C ILE A 275 2.80 -12.31 -1.56
N ASP A 276 1.86 -12.97 -2.23
CA ASP A 276 1.74 -12.94 -3.69
C ASP A 276 0.77 -11.81 -4.08
N VAL A 277 1.13 -11.00 -5.08
CA VAL A 277 0.40 -9.79 -5.50
C VAL A 277 0.03 -9.82 -6.98
N ALA A 278 -1.13 -9.24 -7.31
CA ALA A 278 -1.64 -9.13 -8.68
C ALA A 278 -2.36 -7.79 -8.91
N GLY A 279 -2.66 -7.48 -10.18
CA GLY A 279 -3.29 -6.23 -10.59
C GLY A 279 -2.35 -5.04 -10.48
N ASP A 280 -2.90 -3.90 -10.08
CA ASP A 280 -2.21 -2.60 -10.01
C ASP A 280 -1.13 -2.53 -8.92
N LEU A 281 -1.00 -3.59 -8.12
CA LEU A 281 0.06 -3.75 -7.13
C LEU A 281 1.43 -4.14 -7.74
N THR A 282 1.43 -4.81 -8.87
CA THR A 282 2.64 -5.48 -9.40
C THR A 282 3.73 -4.49 -9.82
N ALA A 283 3.35 -3.44 -10.54
CA ALA A 283 4.30 -2.44 -11.03
C ALA A 283 4.88 -1.54 -9.91
N PRO A 284 4.08 -1.01 -8.96
CA PRO A 284 4.63 -0.25 -7.84
C PRO A 284 5.54 -1.07 -6.92
N LEU A 285 5.20 -2.35 -6.69
CA LEU A 285 5.99 -3.25 -5.83
C LEU A 285 7.19 -3.88 -6.56
N ASP A 286 7.29 -3.69 -7.88
CA ASP A 286 8.29 -4.28 -8.77
C ASP A 286 8.45 -5.81 -8.57
N THR A 287 7.34 -6.49 -8.27
CA THR A 287 7.34 -7.93 -8.01
C THR A 287 5.94 -8.54 -8.12
N HIS A 288 5.89 -9.86 -8.28
CA HIS A 288 4.68 -10.67 -8.15
C HIS A 288 4.56 -11.34 -6.77
N TYR A 289 5.62 -11.35 -5.99
CA TYR A 289 5.60 -11.86 -4.61
C TYR A 289 6.77 -11.30 -3.80
N TYR A 290 6.59 -11.21 -2.49
CA TYR A 290 7.65 -10.84 -1.57
C TYR A 290 7.48 -11.55 -0.23
N TYR A 291 8.51 -11.47 0.60
CA TYR A 291 8.52 -12.05 1.93
C TYR A 291 8.62 -10.97 2.99
N GLU A 292 7.96 -11.20 4.12
CA GLU A 292 8.11 -10.39 5.31
C GLU A 292 8.53 -11.28 6.49
N PHE A 293 9.46 -10.77 7.29
CA PHE A 293 9.90 -11.41 8.53
C PHE A 293 9.86 -10.40 9.66
N GLY A 294 9.15 -10.74 10.72
CA GLY A 294 8.95 -9.88 11.86
C GLY A 294 9.34 -10.59 13.16
N ALA A 295 9.89 -9.82 14.08
CA ALA A 295 10.12 -10.24 15.44
C ALA A 295 9.72 -9.10 16.38
N GLY A 296 8.94 -9.37 17.41
CA GLY A 296 8.49 -8.35 18.34
C GLY A 296 8.32 -8.89 19.74
N LEU A 297 8.49 -8.01 20.73
CA LEU A 297 8.27 -8.30 22.14
C LEU A 297 7.01 -7.55 22.57
N VAL A 298 6.02 -8.31 23.05
CA VAL A 298 4.68 -7.84 23.41
C VAL A 298 4.42 -8.14 24.88
N PHE A 299 3.72 -7.24 25.56
CA PHE A 299 3.36 -7.35 26.96
C PHE A 299 1.91 -6.89 27.17
N ASP A 300 1.25 -7.43 28.19
CA ASP A 300 -0.08 -6.95 28.60
C ASP A 300 0.07 -5.59 29.29
N VAL A 301 -0.86 -4.67 29.02
CA VAL A 301 -0.91 -3.37 29.69
C VAL A 301 -1.21 -3.62 31.19
N PRO A 302 -0.46 -3.01 32.12
CA PRO A 302 -0.62 -3.29 33.55
C PRO A 302 -1.87 -2.66 34.20
N TYR A 303 -2.78 -2.12 33.40
CA TYR A 303 -4.02 -1.46 33.83
C TYR A 303 -5.14 -1.68 32.82
N ASP A 304 -6.39 -1.69 33.29
CA ASP A 304 -7.58 -1.80 32.44
C ASP A 304 -7.68 -0.56 31.53
N SER A 305 -7.31 -0.74 30.26
CA SER A 305 -7.38 0.30 29.23
C SER A 305 -8.54 -0.01 28.29
N TYR A 306 -9.38 0.99 28.01
CA TYR A 306 -10.46 0.85 27.02
C TYR A 306 -9.96 0.84 25.58
N PHE A 307 -8.68 1.18 25.37
CA PHE A 307 -8.13 1.43 24.04
C PHE A 307 -7.16 0.37 23.57
N PHE A 308 -6.41 -0.28 24.48
CA PHE A 308 -5.38 -1.27 24.15
C PHE A 308 -5.15 -2.25 25.29
N ASP A 309 -5.14 -3.54 24.98
CA ASP A 309 -4.89 -4.62 25.94
C ASP A 309 -3.39 -4.95 26.04
N ASN A 310 -2.64 -4.71 24.96
CA ASN A 310 -1.24 -5.09 24.83
C ASN A 310 -0.41 -3.98 24.18
N PHE A 311 0.85 -3.84 24.61
CA PHE A 311 1.86 -2.99 23.96
C PHE A 311 3.15 -3.77 23.70
N GLY A 312 3.82 -3.48 22.60
CA GLY A 312 5.07 -4.10 22.21
C GLY A 312 5.87 -3.28 21.21
N ILE A 313 7.11 -3.71 21.01
CA ILE A 313 8.04 -3.14 20.03
C ILE A 313 8.56 -4.29 19.19
N GLY A 314 8.58 -4.10 17.88
CA GLY A 314 9.09 -5.10 16.95
C GLY A 314 9.92 -4.50 15.82
N ILE A 315 10.57 -5.41 15.11
CA ILE A 315 11.24 -5.18 13.84
C ILE A 315 10.53 -5.99 12.76
N ASN A 316 10.43 -5.44 11.56
CA ASN A 316 9.95 -6.16 10.39
C ASN A 316 10.87 -5.92 9.20
N PHE A 317 11.12 -6.97 8.42
CA PHE A 317 12.00 -6.99 7.27
C PHE A 317 11.22 -7.42 6.05
N ASN A 318 11.28 -6.63 4.98
CA ASN A 318 10.71 -6.97 3.68
C ASN A 318 11.83 -7.42 2.73
N TYR A 319 11.61 -8.50 1.99
CA TYR A 319 12.57 -9.10 1.04
C TYR A 319 11.91 -9.41 -0.30
N GLY A 320 12.53 -8.95 -1.40
CA GLY A 320 12.12 -9.25 -2.78
C GLY A 320 11.09 -8.29 -3.40
N SER A 321 11.01 -7.03 -2.94
CA SER A 321 10.16 -5.98 -3.54
C SER A 321 10.90 -4.64 -3.65
N SER A 322 10.30 -3.67 -4.34
CA SER A 322 10.77 -2.26 -4.35
C SER A 322 10.79 -1.60 -2.96
N LEU A 323 10.19 -2.25 -1.96
CA LEU A 323 10.13 -1.83 -0.57
C LEU A 323 11.00 -2.70 0.34
N SER A 324 11.94 -3.50 -0.19
CA SER A 324 12.82 -4.31 0.67
C SER A 324 13.66 -3.46 1.62
N GLY A 325 13.75 -3.89 2.88
CA GLY A 325 14.38 -3.14 3.96
C GLY A 325 13.79 -3.46 5.33
N GLY A 326 14.38 -2.89 6.37
CA GLY A 326 13.93 -3.02 7.77
C GLY A 326 13.02 -1.88 8.22
N SER A 327 12.14 -2.16 9.17
CA SER A 327 11.23 -1.20 9.78
C SER A 327 11.04 -1.48 11.27
N LEU A 328 10.79 -0.44 12.06
CA LEU A 328 10.38 -0.58 13.45
C LEU A 328 8.85 -0.52 13.55
N LEU A 329 8.29 -1.38 14.38
CA LEU A 329 6.85 -1.51 14.60
C LEU A 329 6.52 -1.24 16.07
N PHE A 330 5.43 -0.52 16.30
CA PHE A 330 4.79 -0.42 17.61
C PHE A 330 3.60 -1.36 17.62
N LEU A 331 3.74 -2.47 18.32
CA LEU A 331 2.70 -3.49 18.40
C LEU A 331 1.70 -3.05 19.45
N LEU A 332 0.49 -2.70 19.02
CA LEU A 332 -0.63 -2.37 19.87
C LEU A 332 -1.77 -3.29 19.45
N ASN A 333 -2.29 -4.08 20.38
CA ASN A 333 -3.37 -5.03 20.12
C ASN A 333 -4.48 -4.88 21.16
N ASN A 334 -5.70 -5.21 20.72
CA ASN A 334 -6.97 -5.09 21.45
C ASN A 334 -7.74 -6.41 21.38
#